data_AF-N6UD47-F1
#
_entry.id   AF-N6UD47-F1
#
_cell.length_a   1.000
_cell.length_b   1.000
_cell.length_c   1.000
_cell.angle_alpha   90.00
_cell.angle_beta   90.00
_cell.angle_gamma   90.00
#
_symmetry.space_group_name_H-M   'P 1'
#
loop_
_entity.id
_entity.type
_entity.pdbx_description
1 polymer ?
#
loop_
_entity_poly.entity_id
_entity_poly.type
_entity_poly.pdbx_seq_one_letter_code
_entity_poly.pdbx_strand_id
1 'polypeptide(L)'
;MRAQQIVLDAVEQDLKAASLPPLGWYDVLLELSRAEGGRLRPYEIEQRTLLAQHNLSRLLDRMEKAGLVQREVFSEDGRGRWVILTDDGRAMQKRMWNVYAPAIQRHLGDKLDIAEADQLADLLAKLSRNP
;
A
#
# COMPACT_ATOMS: atom_id res chain seq x y z
N MET A 1 -16.50 -5.55 -0.54
CA MET A 1 -17.74 -5.58 -1.36
C MET A 1 -17.43 -6.06 -2.78
N ARG A 2 -18.38 -6.59 -3.57
CA ARG A 2 -18.11 -7.09 -4.95
C ARG A 2 -17.50 -6.01 -5.86
N ALA A 3 -18.02 -4.79 -5.82
CA ALA A 3 -17.50 -3.67 -6.62
C ALA A 3 -16.02 -3.37 -6.31
N GLN A 4 -15.65 -3.34 -5.02
CA GLN A 4 -14.27 -3.20 -4.57
C GLN A 4 -13.37 -4.29 -5.15
N GLN A 5 -13.78 -5.56 -5.09
CA GLN A 5 -12.98 -6.68 -5.61
C GLN A 5 -12.72 -6.51 -7.11
N ILE A 6 -13.75 -6.16 -7.90
CA ILE A 6 -13.64 -5.96 -9.35
C ILE A 6 -12.63 -4.85 -9.68
N VAL A 7 -12.70 -3.72 -8.97
CA VAL A 7 -11.77 -2.60 -9.21
C VAL A 7 -10.35 -2.96 -8.81
N LEU A 8 -10.15 -3.59 -7.64
CA LEU A 8 -8.82 -4.02 -7.20
C LEU A 8 -8.21 -5.06 -8.14
N ASP A 9 -9.00 -6.03 -8.62
CA ASP A 9 -8.52 -7.04 -9.57
C ASP A 9 -8.08 -6.40 -10.89
N ALA A 10 -8.81 -5.39 -11.38
CA ALA A 10 -8.45 -4.67 -12.60
C ALA A 10 -7.14 -3.87 -12.43
N VAL A 11 -6.96 -3.22 -11.28
CA VAL A 11 -5.70 -2.53 -10.95
C VAL A 11 -4.54 -3.52 -10.84
N GLU A 12 -4.73 -4.66 -10.17
CA GLU A 12 -3.71 -5.71 -10.06
C GLU A 12 -3.32 -6.26 -11.43
N GLN A 13 -4.26 -6.37 -12.37
CA GLN A 13 -3.98 -6.75 -13.75
C GLN A 13 -3.11 -5.71 -14.47
N ASP A 14 -3.39 -4.41 -14.32
CA ASP A 14 -2.58 -3.33 -14.91
C ASP A 14 -1.15 -3.32 -14.35
N LEU A 15 -0.99 -3.47 -13.03
CA LEU A 15 0.34 -3.60 -12.40
C LEU A 15 1.10 -4.82 -12.91
N LYS A 16 0.43 -5.97 -13.00
CA LYS A 16 1.02 -7.20 -13.53
C LYS A 16 1.45 -7.04 -14.98
N ALA A 17 0.63 -6.41 -15.83
CA ALA A 17 0.97 -6.15 -17.23
C ALA A 17 2.21 -5.26 -17.37
N ALA A 18 2.40 -4.31 -16.44
CA ALA A 18 3.59 -3.47 -16.35
C ALA A 18 4.80 -4.16 -15.68
N SER A 19 4.71 -5.46 -15.37
CA SER A 19 5.74 -6.23 -14.64
C SER A 19 6.09 -5.62 -13.28
N LEU A 20 5.10 -5.05 -12.60
CA LEU A 20 5.24 -4.47 -11.27
C LEU A 20 4.80 -5.44 -10.17
N PRO A 21 5.26 -5.24 -8.93
CA PRO A 21 4.78 -6.00 -7.78
C PRO A 21 3.27 -5.82 -7.53
N PRO A 22 2.64 -6.73 -6.75
CA PRO A 22 1.24 -6.61 -6.37
C PRO A 22 0.93 -5.32 -5.59
N LEU A 23 -0.32 -4.86 -5.63
CA LEU A 23 -0.74 -3.58 -5.05
C LEU A 23 -0.40 -3.46 -3.55
N GLY A 24 -0.50 -4.54 -2.78
CA GLY A 24 -0.14 -4.53 -1.36
C GLY A 24 1.31 -4.12 -1.06
N TRP A 25 2.23 -4.22 -2.03
CA TRP A 25 3.59 -3.68 -1.89
C TRP A 25 3.58 -2.16 -1.90
N TYR A 26 2.75 -1.54 -2.74
CA TYR A 26 2.61 -0.10 -2.82
C TYR A 26 2.13 0.50 -1.50
N ASP A 27 1.14 -0.12 -0.85
CA ASP A 27 0.60 0.37 0.43
C ASP A 27 1.69 0.44 1.51
N VAL A 28 2.51 -0.62 1.64
CA VAL A 28 3.63 -0.64 2.60
C VAL A 28 4.68 0.42 2.26
N LEU A 29 5.08 0.52 0.99
CA LEU A 29 6.07 1.52 0.56
C LEU A 29 5.56 2.95 0.76
N LEU A 30 4.27 3.20 0.50
CA LEU A 30 3.63 4.49 0.70
C LEU A 30 3.65 4.89 2.17
N GLU A 31 3.21 4.00 3.06
CA GLU A 31 3.16 4.30 4.50
C GLU A 31 4.56 4.50 5.10
N LEU A 32 5.55 3.71 4.68
CA LEU A 32 6.95 3.95 5.06
C LEU A 32 7.47 5.28 4.49
N SER A 33 7.12 5.65 3.25
CA SER A 33 7.58 6.90 2.63
C SER A 33 7.04 8.16 3.32
N ARG A 34 5.86 8.05 3.96
CA ARG A 34 5.21 9.11 4.74
C ARG A 34 5.71 9.16 6.19
N ALA A 35 6.28 8.07 6.69
CA ALA A 35 6.77 7.99 8.06
C ALA A 35 8.06 8.80 8.24
N GLU A 36 8.21 9.38 9.42
CA GLU A 36 9.44 10.07 9.80
C GLU A 36 10.64 9.11 9.74
N GLY A 37 11.71 9.54 9.06
CA GLY A 37 12.90 8.71 8.84
C GLY A 37 12.67 7.50 7.93
N GLY A 38 11.53 7.41 7.23
CA GLY A 38 11.24 6.32 6.30
C GLY A 38 11.08 4.96 6.95
N ARG A 39 10.69 4.91 8.24
CA ARG A 39 10.67 3.67 9.03
C ARG A 39 9.43 3.54 9.89
N LEU A 40 8.96 2.31 10.05
CA LEU A 40 7.82 1.95 10.90
C LEU A 40 8.07 0.60 11.57
N ARG A 41 7.41 0.37 12.70
CA ARG A 41 7.30 -0.96 13.31
C ARG A 41 6.25 -1.78 12.53
N PRO A 42 6.39 -3.12 12.46
CA PRO A 42 5.42 -3.97 11.78
C PRO A 42 3.96 -3.75 12.19
N TYR A 43 3.67 -3.55 13.49
CA TYR A 43 2.29 -3.29 13.93
C TYR A 43 1.78 -1.91 13.46
N GLU A 44 2.65 -0.93 13.28
CA GLU A 44 2.26 0.39 12.76
C GLU A 44 1.91 0.30 11.27
N ILE A 45 2.67 -0.51 10.51
CA ILE A 45 2.34 -0.81 9.11
C ILE A 45 1.00 -1.54 9.05
N GLU A 46 0.77 -2.52 9.93
CA GLU A 46 -0.51 -3.23 10.00
C GLU A 46 -1.68 -2.29 10.30
N GLN A 47 -1.53 -1.35 11.24
CA GLN A 47 -2.59 -0.39 11.58
C GLN A 47 -2.86 0.63 10.47
N ARG A 48 -1.85 0.97 9.67
CA ARG A 48 -1.94 1.98 8.61
C ARG A 48 -2.33 1.40 7.25
N THR A 49 -2.24 0.09 7.09
CA THR A 49 -2.61 -0.62 5.86
C THR A 49 -3.84 -1.48 6.11
N LEU A 50 -4.54 -1.88 5.05
CA LEU A 50 -5.67 -2.81 5.15
C LEU A 50 -5.20 -4.29 5.15
N LEU A 51 -3.95 -4.55 5.52
CA LEU A 51 -3.32 -5.86 5.46
C LEU A 51 -3.45 -6.60 6.79
N ALA A 52 -3.88 -7.87 6.75
CA ALA A 52 -3.88 -8.71 7.95
C ALA A 52 -2.44 -9.08 8.40
N GLN A 53 -2.19 -9.17 9.72
CA GLN A 53 -0.87 -9.46 10.32
C GLN A 53 -0.11 -10.63 9.67
N HIS A 54 -0.79 -11.76 9.48
CA HIS A 54 -0.20 -12.99 8.95
C HIS A 54 0.21 -12.87 7.47
N ASN A 55 -0.33 -11.88 6.77
CA ASN A 55 0.05 -11.54 5.40
C ASN A 55 1.19 -10.51 5.39
N LEU A 56 1.25 -9.62 6.40
CA LEU A 56 2.28 -8.60 6.48
C LEU A 56 3.69 -9.18 6.67
N SER A 57 3.89 -10.14 7.58
CA SER A 57 5.22 -10.71 7.81
C SER A 57 5.83 -11.34 6.55
N ARG A 58 5.04 -12.18 5.85
CA ARG A 58 5.44 -12.82 4.58
C ARG A 58 5.62 -11.80 3.45
N LEU A 59 4.85 -10.71 3.45
CA LEU A 59 5.02 -9.61 2.52
C LEU A 59 6.37 -8.92 2.76
N LEU A 60 6.66 -8.54 4.00
CA LEU A 60 7.91 -7.90 4.39
C LEU A 60 9.13 -8.77 4.07
N ASP A 61 9.05 -10.09 4.28
CA ASP A 61 10.11 -11.02 3.90
C ASP A 61 10.41 -10.98 2.39
N ARG A 62 9.38 -10.88 1.54
CA ARG A 62 9.56 -10.77 0.08
C ARG A 62 10.08 -9.40 -0.32
N MET A 63 9.62 -8.34 0.31
CA MET A 63 10.07 -6.98 0.03
C MET A 63 11.53 -6.78 0.44
N GLU A 64 11.97 -7.37 1.55
CA GLU A 64 13.37 -7.37 1.99
C GLU A 64 14.25 -8.16 1.03
N LYS A 65 13.82 -9.36 0.61
CA LYS A 65 14.50 -10.13 -0.44
C LYS A 65 14.61 -9.38 -1.76
N ALA A 66 13.64 -8.54 -2.08
CA ALA A 66 13.64 -7.68 -3.26
C ALA A 66 14.43 -6.37 -3.08
N GLY A 67 15.05 -6.15 -1.91
CA GLY A 67 15.85 -4.95 -1.62
C GLY A 67 15.03 -3.68 -1.40
N LEU A 68 13.70 -3.77 -1.29
CA LEU A 68 12.83 -2.59 -1.18
C LEU A 68 12.68 -2.07 0.24
N VAL A 69 12.92 -2.93 1.23
CA VAL A 69 12.94 -2.60 2.65
C VAL A 69 14.10 -3.31 3.33
N GLN A 70 14.51 -2.82 4.49
CA GLN A 70 15.46 -3.46 5.38
C GLN A 70 14.86 -3.62 6.77
N ARG A 71 15.16 -4.71 7.47
CA ARG A 71 14.79 -4.88 8.87
C ARG A 71 15.98 -4.71 9.81
N GLU A 72 15.84 -3.82 10.77
CA GLU A 72 16.87 -3.55 11.79
C GLU A 72 16.32 -3.80 13.19
N VAL A 73 17.14 -4.37 14.07
CA VAL A 73 16.80 -4.56 15.48
C VAL A 73 16.98 -3.23 16.21
N PHE A 74 15.97 -2.78 16.97
CA PHE A 74 16.02 -1.48 17.65
C PHE A 74 16.27 -1.56 19.16
N SER A 75 16.16 -2.74 19.75
CA SER A 75 16.39 -2.95 21.19
C SER A 75 17.43 -4.04 21.42
N GLU A 76 18.26 -3.83 22.45
CA GLU A 76 19.27 -4.81 22.89
C GLU A 76 18.65 -6.16 23.30
N ASP A 77 17.35 -6.18 23.64
CA ASP A 77 16.59 -7.39 23.97
C ASP A 77 16.04 -8.14 22.74
N GLY A 78 16.27 -7.64 21.52
CA GLY A 78 15.90 -8.29 20.26
C GLY A 78 14.40 -8.32 19.94
N ARG A 79 13.55 -7.73 20.79
CA ARG A 79 12.08 -7.81 20.65
C ARG A 79 11.52 -6.77 19.67
N GLY A 80 12.32 -5.76 19.32
CA GLY A 80 11.93 -4.67 18.45
C GLY A 80 12.57 -4.72 17.06
N ARG A 81 11.77 -4.68 15.99
CA ARG A 81 12.26 -4.56 14.60
C ARG A 81 11.70 -3.32 13.92
N TRP A 82 12.57 -2.48 13.37
CA TRP A 82 12.20 -1.49 12.37
C TRP A 82 12.06 -2.15 11.01
N VAL A 83 11.11 -1.68 10.23
CA VAL A 83 11.09 -1.83 8.78
C VAL A 83 11.45 -0.47 8.20
N ILE A 84 12.49 -0.42 7.39
CA ILE A 84 13.08 0.81 6.86
C ILE A 84 12.97 0.79 5.35
N LEU A 85 12.50 1.88 4.77
CA LEU A 85 12.40 2.06 3.33
C LEU A 85 13.78 2.34 2.72
N THR A 86 14.17 1.51 1.75
CA THR A 86 15.39 1.72 0.96
C THR A 86 15.15 2.71 -0.18
N ASP A 87 16.23 3.14 -0.83
CA ASP A 87 16.12 3.97 -2.02
C ASP A 87 15.52 3.23 -3.22
N ASP A 88 15.80 1.93 -3.35
CA ASP A 88 15.14 1.06 -4.33
C ASP A 88 13.65 0.92 -4.03
N GLY A 89 13.27 0.86 -2.75
CA GLY A 89 11.88 0.92 -2.32
C GLY A 89 11.19 2.22 -2.73
N ARG A 90 11.85 3.37 -2.52
CA ARG A 90 11.34 4.68 -2.99
C ARG A 90 11.20 4.73 -4.51
N ALA A 91 12.19 4.22 -5.24
CA ALA A 91 12.15 4.16 -6.69
C ALA A 91 11.02 3.26 -7.19
N MET A 92 10.84 2.09 -6.58
CA MET A 92 9.75 1.17 -6.89
C MET A 92 8.39 1.79 -6.62
N GLN A 93 8.20 2.46 -5.49
CA GLN A 93 6.95 3.15 -5.16
C GLN A 93 6.56 4.19 -6.23
N LYS A 94 7.53 5.00 -6.68
CA LYS A 94 7.31 5.96 -7.78
C LYS A 94 6.96 5.27 -9.10
N ARG A 95 7.65 4.18 -9.44
CA ARG A 95 7.35 3.38 -10.64
C ARG A 95 5.94 2.79 -10.60
N MET A 96 5.54 2.26 -9.44
CA MET A 96 4.19 1.75 -9.23
C MET A 96 3.14 2.85 -9.35
N TRP A 97 3.38 4.04 -8.78
CA TRP A 97 2.45 5.17 -8.86
C TRP A 97 2.14 5.58 -10.30
N ASN A 98 3.13 5.57 -11.19
CA ASN A 98 2.96 5.91 -12.61
C ASN A 98 2.00 4.97 -13.35
N VAL A 99 1.77 3.75 -12.83
CA VAL A 99 0.80 2.80 -13.39
C VAL A 99 -0.49 2.81 -12.56
N TYR A 100 -0.37 2.87 -11.24
CA TYR A 100 -1.49 2.80 -10.32
C TYR A 100 -2.43 4.00 -10.44
N ALA A 101 -1.91 5.24 -10.53
CA ALA A 101 -2.76 6.42 -10.60
C ALA A 101 -3.64 6.45 -11.87
N PRO A 102 -3.12 6.21 -13.09
CA PRO A 102 -3.96 6.07 -14.28
C PRO A 102 -4.92 4.88 -14.21
N ALA A 103 -4.54 3.77 -13.55
CA ALA A 103 -5.42 2.61 -13.40
C ALA A 103 -6.62 2.93 -12.50
N ILE A 104 -6.43 3.64 -11.38
CA ILE A 104 -7.55 4.12 -10.54
C ILE A 104 -8.46 5.04 -11.35
N GLN A 105 -7.88 5.99 -12.07
CA GLN A 105 -8.68 6.90 -12.90
C GLN A 105 -9.52 6.11 -13.91
N ARG A 106 -8.94 5.17 -14.64
CA ARG A 106 -9.64 4.37 -15.65
C ARG A 106 -10.75 3.48 -15.07
N HIS A 107 -10.46 2.80 -13.95
CA HIS A 107 -11.35 1.76 -13.44
C HIS A 107 -12.41 2.26 -12.47
N LEU A 108 -12.22 3.46 -11.90
CA LEU A 108 -13.13 4.12 -10.96
C LEU A 108 -13.48 5.54 -11.40
N GLY A 109 -12.49 6.41 -11.59
CA GLY A 109 -12.70 7.85 -11.85
C GLY A 109 -13.51 8.14 -13.10
N ASP A 110 -13.18 7.52 -14.23
CA ASP A 110 -13.83 7.73 -15.53
C ASP A 110 -15.27 7.16 -15.58
N LYS A 111 -15.70 6.46 -14.52
CA LYS A 111 -17.05 5.87 -14.42
C LYS A 111 -18.01 6.71 -13.59
N LEU A 112 -17.53 7.78 -12.99
CA LEU A 112 -18.30 8.66 -12.12
C LEU A 112 -18.18 10.08 -12.62
N ASP A 113 -19.30 10.79 -12.68
CA ASP A 113 -19.22 12.25 -12.77
C ASP A 113 -18.78 12.87 -11.43
N ILE A 114 -18.55 14.18 -11.42
CA ILE A 114 -18.08 14.90 -10.23
C ILE A 114 -19.07 14.76 -9.06
N ALA A 115 -20.38 14.86 -9.34
CA ALA A 115 -21.39 14.79 -8.30
C ALA A 115 -21.50 13.36 -7.71
N GLU A 116 -21.40 12.34 -8.56
CA GLU A 116 -21.36 10.94 -8.14
C GLU A 116 -20.10 10.63 -7.33
N ALA A 117 -18.94 11.17 -7.72
CA ALA A 117 -17.69 11.01 -7.00
C ALA A 117 -17.74 11.66 -5.61
N ASP A 118 -18.28 12.88 -5.50
CA ASP A 118 -18.48 13.59 -4.24
C ASP A 118 -19.45 12.80 -3.33
N GLN A 119 -20.57 12.34 -3.87
CA GLN A 119 -21.54 11.54 -3.13
C GLN A 119 -20.93 10.22 -2.63
N LEU A 120 -20.16 9.53 -3.47
CA LEU A 120 -19.47 8.30 -3.09
C LEU A 120 -18.45 8.56 -1.98
N ALA A 121 -17.67 9.64 -2.08
CA ALA A 121 -16.71 10.04 -1.06
C ALA A 121 -17.39 10.29 0.29
N ASP A 122 -18.51 11.02 0.30
CA ASP A 122 -19.29 11.29 1.51
C ASP A 122 -19.84 10.01 2.16
N LEU A 123 -20.33 9.06 1.35
CA LEU A 123 -20.84 7.78 1.83
C LEU A 123 -19.72 6.91 2.40
N LEU A 124 -18.57 6.82 1.74
CA LEU A 124 -17.42 6.07 2.22
C LEU A 124 -16.82 6.69 3.49
N ALA A 125 -16.79 8.02 3.59
CA ALA A 125 -16.31 8.73 4.78
C ALA A 125 -17.12 8.41 6.04
N LYS A 126 -18.43 8.10 5.90
CA LYS A 126 -19.25 7.64 7.03
C LYS A 126 -18.85 6.24 7.53
N LEU A 127 -18.32 5.40 6.64
CA LEU A 127 -17.88 4.04 6.97
C LEU A 127 -16.44 4.01 7.51
N SER A 128 -15.58 4.95 7.09
CA SER A 128 -14.17 4.98 7.48
C SER A 128 -13.90 5.70 8.79
N ARG A 129 -14.84 6.51 9.29
CA ARG A 129 -14.78 7.09 10.64
C ARG A 129 -15.10 5.98 11.65
N ASN A 130 -14.06 5.34 12.18
CA ASN A 130 -14.20 4.58 13.43
C ASN A 130 -14.66 5.55 14.53
N PRO A 131 -15.61 5.17 15.41
CA PRO A 131 -15.91 5.96 16.61
C PRO A 131 -14.68 6.11 17.51
#